data_AF-A0A143WYH8-F1
#
_entry.id   AF-A0A143WYH8-F1
#
_cell.length_a   1.000
_cell.length_b   1.000
_cell.length_c   1.000
_cell.angle_alpha   90.00
_cell.angle_beta   90.00
_cell.angle_gamma   90.00
#
_symmetry.space_group_name_H-M   'P 1'
#
loop_
_entity.id
_entity.type
_entity.pdbx_description
1 polymer ?
#
loop_
_entity_poly.entity_id
_entity_poly.type
_entity_poly.pdbx_seq_one_letter_code
_entity_poly.pdbx_strand_id
1 'polypeptide(L)'
;MIRIYTAPSCASCRKVKSWLKEHNIAYVEKNIFSTILRKEELRELLERSENGTDDIISKRSKVIKEGNVDLESMTVNELIQFIQDHPSVLKRPIIMDERRFQVGYNSEEIRAFIPRELRHLADCENTKCPPFEKLKIKEKVSPSA
;
A
#
# COMPACT_ATOMS: atom_id res chain seq x y z
N MET A 1 -8.61 0.03 -7.56
CA MET A 1 -8.25 -1.25 -6.88
C MET A 1 -7.13 -1.02 -5.87
N ILE A 2 -7.10 -1.73 -4.74
CA ILE A 2 -6.05 -1.58 -3.70
C ILE A 2 -4.78 -2.31 -4.13
N ARG A 3 -3.64 -1.63 -4.00
CA ARG A 3 -2.29 -2.16 -4.22
C ARG A 3 -1.52 -2.11 -2.92
N ILE A 4 -0.78 -3.18 -2.61
CA ILE A 4 0.12 -3.22 -1.46
C ILE A 4 1.54 -3.55 -1.93
N TYR A 5 2.49 -2.72 -1.53
CA TYR A 5 3.92 -2.95 -1.75
C TYR A 5 4.53 -3.54 -0.48
N THR A 6 5.05 -4.76 -0.60
CA THR A 6 5.50 -5.57 0.53
C THR A 6 6.93 -6.04 0.34
N ALA A 7 7.48 -6.66 1.38
CA ALA A 7 8.73 -7.39 1.32
C ALA A 7 8.67 -8.66 2.20
N PRO A 8 9.56 -9.64 1.94
CA PRO A 8 9.72 -10.79 2.81
C PRO A 8 10.04 -10.39 4.25
N SER A 9 9.63 -11.21 5.21
CA SER A 9 9.93 -11.06 6.65
C SER A 9 9.44 -9.75 7.30
N CYS A 10 8.58 -8.97 6.65
CA CYS A 10 8.01 -7.73 7.19
C CYS A 10 6.79 -8.00 8.08
N ALA A 11 6.91 -7.72 9.39
CA ALA A 11 5.81 -7.93 10.34
C ALA A 11 4.56 -7.08 10.05
N SER A 12 4.76 -5.78 9.78
CA SER A 12 3.66 -4.87 9.43
C SER A 12 2.95 -5.26 8.13
N CYS A 13 3.69 -5.81 7.16
CA CYS A 13 3.12 -6.31 5.91
C CYS A 13 2.20 -7.51 6.16
N ARG A 14 2.56 -8.41 7.09
CA ARG A 14 1.66 -9.51 7.51
C ARG A 14 0.37 -8.98 8.13
N LYS A 15 0.46 -7.95 9.00
CA LYS A 15 -0.72 -7.33 9.62
C LYS A 15 -1.68 -6.74 8.58
N VAL A 16 -1.16 -5.99 7.61
CA VAL A 16 -1.99 -5.44 6.49
C VAL A 16 -2.68 -6.56 5.72
N LYS A 17 -1.95 -7.62 5.35
CA LYS A 17 -2.52 -8.73 4.58
C LYS A 17 -3.59 -9.50 5.35
N SER A 18 -3.36 -9.74 6.64
CA SER A 18 -4.36 -10.36 7.52
C SER A 18 -5.61 -9.49 7.60
N TRP A 19 -5.46 -8.19 7.85
CA TRP A 19 -6.59 -7.26 7.97
C TRP A 19 -7.43 -7.18 6.70
N LEU A 20 -6.78 -7.05 5.53
CA LEU A 20 -7.48 -7.04 4.24
C LEU A 20 -8.20 -8.36 3.97
N LYS A 21 -7.61 -9.50 4.37
CA LYS A 21 -8.21 -10.83 4.23
C LYS A 21 -9.39 -11.02 5.17
N GLU A 22 -9.28 -10.61 6.43
CA GLU A 22 -10.33 -10.69 7.47
C GLU A 22 -11.56 -9.86 7.08
N HIS A 23 -11.36 -8.75 6.36
CA HIS A 23 -12.43 -7.94 5.81
C HIS A 23 -12.75 -8.26 4.36
N ASN A 24 -12.21 -9.36 3.82
CA ASN A 24 -12.45 -9.85 2.46
C ASN A 24 -12.41 -8.72 1.40
N ILE A 25 -11.39 -7.87 1.53
CA ILE A 25 -11.08 -6.76 0.63
C ILE A 25 -10.07 -7.26 -0.40
N ALA A 26 -10.42 -7.15 -1.68
CA ALA A 26 -9.52 -7.53 -2.76
C ALA A 26 -8.35 -6.54 -2.88
N TYR A 27 -7.14 -7.09 -3.04
CA TYR A 27 -5.91 -6.31 -3.26
C TYR A 27 -4.93 -7.02 -4.18
N VAL A 28 -4.00 -6.25 -4.75
CA VAL A 28 -2.85 -6.76 -5.50
C VAL A 28 -1.59 -6.56 -4.66
N GLU A 29 -0.90 -7.67 -4.35
CA GLU A 29 0.40 -7.63 -3.68
C GLU A 29 1.53 -7.50 -4.71
N LYS A 30 2.45 -6.56 -4.45
CA LYS A 30 3.71 -6.42 -5.19
C LYS A 30 4.86 -6.49 -4.21
N ASN A 31 5.72 -7.49 -4.35
CA ASN A 31 6.93 -7.57 -3.56
C ASN A 31 8.03 -6.77 -4.24
N ILE A 32 8.55 -5.76 -3.53
CA ILE A 32 9.52 -4.79 -4.05
C ILE A 32 10.89 -5.39 -4.41
N PHE A 33 11.17 -6.62 -3.99
CA PHE A 33 12.41 -7.32 -4.32
C PHE A 33 12.25 -8.30 -5.48
N SER A 34 11.06 -8.87 -5.67
CA SER A 34 10.82 -9.85 -6.75
C SER A 34 10.29 -9.19 -8.02
N THR A 35 9.77 -7.98 -7.93
CA THR A 35 9.16 -7.27 -9.05
C THR A 35 9.84 -5.92 -9.20
N ILE A 36 10.37 -5.68 -10.39
CA ILE A 36 10.94 -4.39 -10.75
C ILE A 36 9.81 -3.36 -10.73
N LEU A 37 9.95 -2.34 -9.87
CA LEU A 37 9.03 -1.22 -9.80
C LEU A 37 9.25 -0.33 -11.02
N ARG A 38 8.22 -0.12 -11.84
CA ARG A 38 8.36 0.73 -13.03
C ARG A 38 8.52 2.19 -12.62
N LYS A 39 9.12 3.00 -13.49
CA LYS A 39 9.37 4.42 -13.21
C LYS A 39 8.07 5.18 -12.97
N GLU A 40 7.01 4.82 -13.69
CA GLU A 40 5.68 5.43 -13.56
C GLU A 40 5.06 5.10 -12.19
N GLU A 41 5.27 3.89 -11.69
CA GLU A 41 4.75 3.48 -10.37
C GLU A 41 5.48 4.21 -9.25
N LEU A 42 6.80 4.34 -9.35
CA LEU A 42 7.59 5.07 -8.37
C LEU A 42 7.27 6.57 -8.39
N ARG A 43 7.06 7.14 -9.58
CA ARG A 43 6.57 8.52 -9.72
C ARG A 43 5.20 8.69 -9.06
N GLU A 44 4.27 7.77 -9.31
CA GLU A 44 2.96 7.79 -8.67
C GLU A 44 3.08 7.72 -7.14
N LEU A 45 3.95 6.85 -6.60
CA LEU A 45 4.18 6.78 -5.16
C LEU A 45 4.62 8.14 -4.61
N LEU A 46 5.64 8.77 -5.22
CA LEU A 46 6.17 10.07 -4.80
C LEU A 46 5.15 11.22 -4.92
N GLU A 47 4.30 11.22 -5.94
CA GLU A 47 3.24 12.22 -6.11
C GLU A 47 2.11 12.08 -5.07
N ARG A 48 1.93 10.88 -4.52
CA ARG A 48 0.87 10.56 -3.57
C ARG A 48 1.28 10.74 -2.11
N SER A 49 2.57 10.89 -1.82
CA SER A 49 3.05 11.27 -0.48
C SER A 49 2.84 12.75 -0.19
N GLU A 50 2.44 13.07 1.04
CA GLU A 50 2.23 14.46 1.48
C GLU A 50 3.56 15.14 1.82
N ASN A 51 4.49 14.41 2.44
CA ASN A 51 5.82 14.92 2.80
C ASN A 51 6.91 14.47 1.80
N GLY A 52 6.51 14.10 0.58
CA GLY A 52 7.44 13.68 -0.47
C GLY A 52 8.27 12.45 -0.08
N THR A 53 9.58 12.55 -0.27
CA THR A 53 10.53 11.45 -0.06
C THR A 53 10.54 10.93 1.37
N ASP A 54 10.22 11.78 2.34
CA ASP A 54 10.25 11.45 3.77
C ASP A 54 9.20 10.43 4.17
N ASP A 55 8.05 10.42 3.51
CA ASP A 55 7.00 9.45 3.80
C ASP A 55 7.38 8.07 3.27
N ILE A 56 8.07 8.00 2.14
CA ILE A 56 8.25 6.78 1.36
C ILE A 56 9.60 6.13 1.60
N ILE A 57 10.64 6.91 1.89
CA ILE A 57 12.01 6.45 2.03
C ILE A 57 12.40 6.36 3.49
N SER A 58 13.00 5.23 3.85
CA SER A 58 13.62 5.02 5.15
C SER A 58 15.01 5.63 5.15
N LYS A 59 15.14 6.90 5.56
CA LYS A 59 16.43 7.59 5.82
C LYS A 59 17.36 6.82 6.76
N ARG A 60 16.84 5.82 7.50
CA ARG A 60 17.62 4.93 8.38
C ARG A 60 18.25 3.72 7.68
N SER A 61 17.99 3.52 6.39
CA SER A 61 18.54 2.38 5.65
C SER A 61 20.07 2.40 5.64
N LYS A 62 20.69 1.21 5.66
CA LYS A 62 22.15 1.09 5.61
C LYS A 62 22.72 1.70 4.32
N VAL A 63 22.04 1.48 3.19
CA VAL A 63 22.44 2.02 1.88
C VAL A 63 22.61 3.54 1.94
N ILE A 64 21.65 4.25 2.54
CA ILE A 64 21.72 5.72 2.65
C ILE A 64 22.84 6.14 3.61
N LYS A 65 22.94 5.49 4.78
CA LYS A 65 23.91 5.84 5.82
C LYS A 65 25.36 5.55 5.42
N GLU A 66 25.62 4.39 4.83
CA GLU A 66 26.95 3.95 4.44
C GLU A 66 27.39 4.61 3.14
N GLY A 67 26.45 4.93 2.24
CA GLY A 67 26.72 5.62 0.98
C GLY A 67 26.80 7.15 1.08
N ASN A 68 26.57 7.75 2.25
CA ASN A 68 26.44 9.21 2.43
C ASN A 68 25.51 9.85 1.39
N VAL A 69 24.39 9.19 1.12
CA VAL A 69 23.46 9.60 0.07
C VAL A 69 22.63 10.78 0.58
N ASP A 70 22.74 11.91 -0.12
CA ASP A 70 21.87 13.06 0.10
C ASP A 70 20.65 12.97 -0.82
N LEU A 71 19.50 12.61 -0.27
CA LEU A 71 18.25 12.45 -1.02
C LEU A 71 17.65 13.79 -1.44
N GLU A 72 17.93 14.87 -0.69
CA GLU A 72 17.28 16.17 -0.89
C GLU A 72 17.90 16.93 -2.09
N SER A 73 19.13 16.57 -2.48
CA SER A 73 19.79 17.11 -3.68
C SER A 73 19.48 16.34 -4.96
N MET A 74 18.81 15.18 -4.88
CA MET A 74 18.45 14.39 -6.05
C MET A 74 17.25 14.99 -6.80
N THR A 75 17.31 14.97 -8.12
CA THR A 75 16.12 15.13 -8.96
C THR A 75 15.17 13.94 -8.79
N VAL A 76 13.90 14.13 -9.14
CA VAL A 76 12.89 13.05 -9.09
C VAL A 76 13.33 11.82 -9.91
N ASN A 77 13.97 12.02 -11.06
CA ASN A 77 14.42 10.91 -11.91
C ASN A 77 15.60 10.15 -11.29
N GLU A 78 16.55 10.85 -10.67
CA GLU A 78 17.67 10.22 -9.95
C GLU A 78 17.17 9.45 -8.74
N LEU A 79 16.21 10.01 -8.00
CA LEU A 79 15.59 9.33 -6.87
C LEU A 79 14.86 8.05 -7.29
N ILE A 80 14.10 8.10 -8.39
CA ILE A 80 13.44 6.91 -8.96
C ILE A 80 14.48 5.85 -9.30
N GLN A 81 15.58 6.23 -9.96
CA GLN A 81 16.65 5.29 -10.32
C GLN A 81 17.30 4.68 -9.06
N PHE A 82 17.61 5.52 -8.06
CA PHE A 82 18.14 5.08 -6.77
C PHE A 82 17.23 4.07 -6.07
N ILE A 83 15.90 4.29 -6.09
CA ILE A 83 14.93 3.34 -5.52
C ILE A 83 14.90 2.03 -6.30
N GLN A 84 15.01 2.08 -7.64
CA GLN A 84 15.05 0.87 -8.47
C GLN A 84 16.29 0.02 -8.18
N ASP A 85 17.44 0.66 -7.99
CA ASP A 85 18.70 -0.01 -7.69
C ASP A 85 18.75 -0.51 -6.23
N HIS A 86 18.04 0.18 -5.32
CA HIS A 86 18.03 -0.11 -3.90
C HIS A 86 16.61 -0.17 -3.29
N PRO A 87 15.75 -1.11 -3.72
CA PRO A 87 14.34 -1.16 -3.28
C PRO A 87 14.18 -1.28 -1.76
N SER A 88 15.19 -1.81 -1.05
CA SER A 88 15.21 -1.90 0.41
C SER A 88 15.08 -0.56 1.15
N VAL A 89 15.36 0.57 0.48
CA VAL A 89 15.22 1.91 1.07
C VAL A 89 13.76 2.30 1.27
N LEU A 90 12.82 1.66 0.56
CA LEU A 90 11.39 1.94 0.72
C LEU A 90 10.88 1.51 2.10
N LYS A 91 10.11 2.40 2.72
CA LYS A 91 9.26 2.06 3.86
C LYS A 91 8.19 1.08 3.41
N ARG A 92 7.78 0.21 4.34
CA ARG A 92 6.91 -0.92 4.05
C ARG A 92 5.97 -1.20 5.23
N PRO A 93 4.76 -1.70 4.98
CA PRO A 93 4.10 -1.78 3.67
C PRO A 93 3.72 -0.39 3.13
N ILE A 94 3.52 -0.26 1.82
CA ILE A 94 2.84 0.92 1.23
C ILE A 94 1.52 0.43 0.67
N ILE A 95 0.42 1.08 1.06
CA ILE A 95 -0.95 0.71 0.71
C ILE A 95 -1.54 1.88 -0.06
N MET A 96 -2.07 1.64 -1.25
CA MET A 96 -2.68 2.71 -2.04
C MET A 96 -3.83 2.23 -2.91
N ASP A 97 -4.73 3.15 -3.20
CA ASP A 97 -5.66 3.08 -4.32
C ASP A 97 -5.82 4.46 -4.95
N GLU A 98 -6.85 4.62 -5.78
CA GLU A 98 -7.16 5.87 -6.49
C GLU A 98 -7.35 7.08 -5.57
N ARG A 99 -7.69 6.87 -4.30
CA ARG A 99 -8.04 7.96 -3.36
C ARG A 99 -7.15 7.98 -2.13
N ARG A 100 -6.72 6.83 -1.66
CA ARG A 100 -6.06 6.66 -0.36
C ARG A 100 -4.60 6.27 -0.56
N PHE A 101 -3.73 6.75 0.31
CA PHE A 101 -2.31 6.44 0.36
C PHE A 101 -1.89 6.31 1.82
N GLN A 102 -1.21 5.23 2.17
CA GLN A 102 -0.75 4.97 3.53
C GLN A 102 0.61 4.27 3.49
N VAL A 103 1.50 4.70 4.38
CA VAL A 103 2.80 4.05 4.59
C VAL A 103 2.86 3.48 6.00
N GLY A 104 3.25 2.21 6.10
CA GLY A 104 3.26 1.46 7.36
C GLY A 104 1.92 0.78 7.65
N TYR A 105 1.75 0.35 8.90
CA TYR A 105 0.51 -0.23 9.39
C TYR A 105 0.03 0.56 10.60
N ASN A 106 -1.17 1.12 10.49
CA ASN A 106 -1.93 1.70 11.59
C ASN A 106 -3.36 1.13 11.52
N SER A 107 -3.86 0.57 12.63
CA SER A 107 -5.16 -0.13 12.70
C SER A 107 -6.36 0.78 12.50
N GLU A 108 -6.22 2.08 12.74
CA GLU A 108 -7.29 3.05 12.56
C GLU A 108 -7.28 3.62 11.14
N GLU A 109 -6.10 4.02 10.66
CA GLU A 109 -5.96 4.55 9.29
C GLU A 109 -6.29 3.51 8.21
N ILE A 110 -5.94 2.24 8.43
CA ILE A 110 -6.19 1.19 7.42
C ILE A 110 -7.69 0.99 7.16
N ARG A 111 -8.56 1.33 8.13
CA ARG A 111 -10.03 1.32 7.95
C ARG A 111 -10.50 2.26 6.85
N ALA A 112 -9.70 3.28 6.51
CA ALA A 112 -9.99 4.14 5.38
C ALA A 112 -10.16 3.35 4.09
N PHE A 113 -9.48 2.20 3.93
CA PHE A 113 -9.52 1.33 2.75
C PHE A 113 -10.80 0.47 2.61
N ILE A 114 -11.70 0.50 3.60
CA ILE A 114 -13.01 -0.17 3.49
C ILE A 114 -13.81 0.45 2.32
N PRO A 115 -14.27 -0.36 1.34
CA PRO A 115 -15.13 0.09 0.25
C PRO A 115 -16.40 0.77 0.75
N ARG A 116 -16.92 1.76 0.01
CA ARG A 116 -18.07 2.57 0.44
C ARG A 116 -19.31 1.70 0.70
N GLU A 117 -19.49 0.69 -0.12
CA GLU A 117 -20.59 -0.29 -0.07
C GLU A 117 -20.59 -1.08 1.24
N LEU A 118 -19.43 -1.19 1.89
CA LEU A 118 -19.21 -1.95 3.13
C LEU A 118 -19.14 -1.05 4.37
N ARG A 119 -19.07 0.28 4.21
CA ARG A 119 -19.00 1.22 5.35
C ARG A 119 -20.25 1.20 6.21
N HIS A 120 -21.43 1.01 5.61
CA HIS A 120 -22.68 0.87 6.37
C HIS A 120 -22.68 -0.34 7.34
N LEU A 121 -21.84 -1.35 7.12
CA LEU A 121 -21.68 -2.51 7.99
C LEU A 121 -20.60 -2.31 9.07
N ALA A 122 -19.69 -1.34 8.89
CA ALA A 122 -18.59 -1.06 9.81
C ALA A 122 -19.03 -0.24 11.04
N ASP A 123 -20.10 0.54 10.93
CA ASP A 123 -20.60 1.44 11.99
C ASP A 123 -21.72 0.83 12.86
N CYS A 124 -22.00 -0.46 12.74
CA CYS A 124 -23.09 -1.07 13.51
C CYS A 124 -22.59 -1.64 14.86
N GLU A 125 -22.90 -0.97 15.95
CA GLU A 125 -22.54 -1.38 17.33
C GLU A 125 -23.47 -2.44 17.95
N ASN A 126 -24.50 -2.95 17.25
CA ASN A 126 -25.49 -3.86 17.84
C ASN A 126 -25.41 -5.30 17.32
N THR A 127 -25.68 -6.26 18.21
CA THR A 127 -25.62 -7.74 18.09
C THR A 127 -26.46 -8.39 16.97
N LYS A 128 -26.95 -7.62 16.00
CA LYS A 128 -27.78 -8.06 14.86
C LYS A 128 -27.15 -7.76 13.50
N CYS A 129 -25.85 -7.55 13.42
CA CYS A 129 -25.18 -7.40 12.13
C CYS A 129 -24.98 -8.76 11.46
N PRO A 130 -25.39 -8.92 10.18
CA PRO A 130 -24.96 -10.08 9.42
C PRO A 130 -23.43 -10.01 9.29
N PRO A 131 -22.71 -11.12 9.56
CA PRO A 131 -21.28 -11.20 9.31
C PRO A 131 -20.98 -10.75 7.87
N PHE A 132 -19.82 -10.13 7.68
CA PHE A 132 -19.29 -9.69 6.38
C PHE A 132 -19.44 -10.76 5.27
N GLU A 133 -19.49 -12.02 5.67
CA GLU A 133 -19.62 -13.24 4.88
C GLU A 133 -20.86 -13.37 3.97
N LYS A 134 -21.85 -12.46 4.05
CA LYS A 134 -23.11 -12.58 3.28
C LYS A 134 -23.33 -11.55 2.16
N LEU A 135 -22.27 -11.00 1.58
CA LEU A 135 -22.39 -10.25 0.32
C LEU A 135 -21.57 -10.92 -0.77
N LYS A 136 -22.16 -11.94 -1.41
CA LYS A 136 -21.78 -12.28 -2.78
C LYS A 136 -22.09 -11.06 -3.63
N ILE A 137 -21.08 -10.25 -3.92
CA ILE A 137 -21.13 -9.28 -5.00
C ILE A 137 -21.46 -10.11 -6.24
N LYS A 138 -22.70 -10.01 -6.73
CA LYS A 138 -23.07 -10.63 -8.01
C LYS A 138 -22.14 -10.01 -9.04
N GLU A 139 -21.16 -10.77 -9.51
CA GLU A 139 -20.44 -10.46 -10.73
C GLU A 139 -21.51 -10.28 -11.81
N LYS A 140 -21.75 -9.02 -12.21
CA LYS A 140 -22.40 -8.75 -13.50
C LYS A 140 -21.37 -9.11 -14.57
N VAL A 141 -21.23 -10.41 -14.84
CA VAL A 141 -20.74 -10.86 -16.13
C VAL A 141 -21.86 -10.55 -17.11
N SER A 142 -21.72 -9.45 -17.84
CA SER A 142 -22.50 -9.19 -19.05
C SER A 142 -22.23 -10.32 -20.06
N PRO A 143 -23.23 -11.04 -20.56
CA PRO A 143 -23.03 -11.89 -21.72
C PRO A 143 -22.93 -10.97 -22.94
N SER A 144 -21.76 -10.88 -23.56
CA SER A 144 -21.67 -10.38 -24.94
C SER A 144 -22.44 -11.35 -25.83
N ALA A 145 -23.54 -10.84 -26.39
CA ALA A 145 -24.14 -11.36 -27.62
C ALA A 145 -23.34 -10.86 -28.83
#